data_AF-A0A7K0FIC6-F1
#
_entry.id   AF-A0A7K0FIC6-F1
#
_cell.length_a   1.000
_cell.length_b   1.000
_cell.length_c   1.000
_cell.angle_alpha   90.00
_cell.angle_beta   90.00
_cell.angle_gamma   90.00
#
_symmetry.space_group_name_H-M   'P 1'
#
loop_
_entity.id
_entity.type
_entity.pdbx_description
1 polymer ?
#
loop_
_entity_poly.entity_id
_entity_poly.type
_entity_poly.pdbx_seq_one_letter_code
_entity_poly.pdbx_strand_id
1 'polypeptide(L)' 'MRTQLSNNRTTNRNPKLGFRIHFIVFLLAIPVTLIVWYLTDTTYPWPLWSIPAWTVGIFFHYLGVFVFKKNKI' A
#
# COMPACT_ATOMS: atom_id res chain seq x y z
N MET A 1 -8.65 -3.58 43.47
CA MET A 1 -9.45 -4.02 42.30
C MET A 1 -8.48 -4.24 41.14
N ARG A 2 -8.22 -5.49 40.72
CA ARG A 2 -7.19 -5.83 39.71
C ARG A 2 -7.88 -5.98 38.35
N THR A 3 -7.71 -5.01 37.45
CA THR A 3 -8.27 -5.07 36.09
C THR A 3 -7.43 -6.03 35.25
N GLN A 4 -7.97 -7.24 35.05
CA GLN A 4 -7.46 -8.26 34.12
C GLN A 4 -7.70 -7.79 32.67
N LEU A 5 -6.83 -6.94 32.13
CA LEU A 5 -6.82 -6.61 30.69
C LEU A 5 -6.12 -7.73 29.90
N SER A 6 -6.66 -8.95 29.96
CA SER A 6 -6.35 -10.01 28.99
C SER A 6 -7.20 -9.76 27.75
N ASN A 7 -6.79 -8.81 26.92
CA ASN A 7 -7.41 -8.59 25.62
C ASN A 7 -6.49 -9.18 24.54
N ASN A 8 -6.44 -10.51 24.51
CA ASN A 8 -5.77 -11.29 23.47
C ASN A 8 -6.58 -11.25 22.16
N ARG A 9 -7.02 -10.06 21.74
CA ARG A 9 -7.61 -9.83 20.43
C ARG A 9 -6.49 -9.90 19.39
N THR A 10 -6.12 -11.11 19.02
CA THR A 10 -5.29 -11.35 17.83
C THR A 10 -6.13 -10.96 16.62
N THR A 11 -6.10 -9.68 16.25
CA THR A 11 -6.67 -9.23 14.98
C THR A 11 -6.07 -10.12 13.90
N ASN A 12 -6.90 -10.92 13.23
CA ASN A 12 -6.49 -11.77 12.12
C ASN A 12 -6.09 -10.84 10.96
N ARG A 13 -4.84 -10.38 10.97
CA ARG A 13 -4.29 -9.56 9.90
C ARG A 13 -4.01 -10.48 8.73
N ASN A 14 -4.86 -10.39 7.72
CA ASN A 14 -4.64 -11.06 6.43
C ASN A 14 -3.73 -10.16 5.56
N PRO A 15 -2.41 -10.42 5.50
CA PRO A 15 -1.48 -9.57 4.75
C PRO A 15 -1.79 -9.57 3.24
N LYS A 16 -2.35 -10.67 2.71
CA LYS A 16 -2.74 -10.77 1.29
C LYS A 16 -3.92 -9.84 0.97
N LEU A 17 -4.88 -9.72 1.89
CA LEU A 17 -6.00 -8.78 1.74
C LEU A 17 -5.49 -7.33 1.75
N GLY A 18 -4.56 -7.01 2.68
CA GLY A 18 -3.92 -5.69 2.74
C GLY A 18 -3.20 -5.33 1.44
N PHE A 19 -2.41 -6.26 0.89
CA PHE A 19 -1.77 -6.08 -0.42
C PHE A 19 -2.79 -5.87 -1.54
N ARG A 20 -3.85 -6.70 -1.62
CA ARG A 20 -4.86 -6.60 -2.68
C ARG A 20 -5.55 -5.24 -2.70
N ILE A 21 -5.90 -4.70 -1.52
CA ILE A 21 -6.50 -3.36 -1.41
C ILE A 21 -5.51 -2.29 -1.87
N HIS A 22 -4.27 -2.32 -1.36
CA HIS A 22 -3.25 -1.33 -1.72
C HIS A 22 -2.99 -1.35 -3.24
N PHE A 23 -2.87 -2.54 -3.84
CA PHE A 23 -2.65 -2.70 -5.28
C PHE A 23 -3.81 -2.18 -6.13
N ILE A 24 -5.07 -2.46 -5.74
CA ILE A 24 -6.25 -1.92 -6.45
C ILE A 24 -6.29 -0.40 -6.35
N VAL A 25 -6.06 0.17 -5.16
CA VAL A 25 -6.01 1.63 -4.97
C VAL A 25 -4.92 2.24 -5.83
N PHE A 26 -3.73 1.62 -5.90
CA PHE A 26 -2.64 2.07 -6.77
C PHE A 26 -3.03 2.06 -8.25
N LEU A 27 -3.65 0.98 -8.73
CA LEU A 27 -4.12 0.87 -10.12
C LEU A 27 -5.18 1.91 -10.48
N LEU A 28 -6.06 2.28 -9.53
CA LEU A 28 -7.07 3.33 -9.74
C LEU A 28 -6.47 4.74 -9.60
N ALA A 29 -5.50 4.93 -8.72
CA ALA A 29 -4.88 6.22 -8.48
C ALA A 29 -4.01 6.68 -9.65
N ILE A 30 -3.31 5.79 -10.36
CA ILE A 30 -2.49 6.13 -11.53
C ILE A 30 -3.31 6.88 -12.61
N PRO A 31 -4.41 6.33 -13.16
CA PRO A 31 -5.15 7.02 -14.21
C PRO A 31 -5.77 8.31 -13.70
N VAL A 32 -6.25 8.36 -12.46
CA VAL A 32 -6.76 9.62 -11.85
C VAL A 32 -5.66 10.68 -11.80
N THR A 33 -4.45 10.31 -11.37
CA THR A 33 -3.28 11.20 -11.31
C THR A 33 -2.92 11.74 -12.69
N LEU A 34 -2.90 10.87 -13.70
CA LEU A 34 -2.62 11.26 -15.08
C LEU A 34 -3.72 12.15 -15.67
N ILE A 35 -4.99 11.88 -15.37
CA ILE A 35 -6.12 12.72 -15.78
C ILE A 35 -6.02 14.10 -15.15
N VAL A 36 -5.73 14.20 -13.84
CA VAL A 36 -5.54 15.49 -13.16
C VAL A 36 -4.42 16.28 -13.83
N TRP A 37 -3.26 15.66 -14.04
CA TRP A 37 -2.14 16.31 -14.72
C TRP A 37 -2.50 16.82 -16.12
N TYR A 38 -3.20 16.00 -16.90
CA TYR A 38 -3.65 16.37 -18.25
C TYR A 38 -4.64 17.53 -18.25
N LEU A 39 -5.54 17.60 -17.26
CA LEU A 39 -6.58 18.62 -17.17
C LEU A 39 -6.13 19.93 -16.51
N THR A 40 -5.04 19.94 -15.74
CA THR A 40 -4.59 21.14 -15.01
C THR A 40 -3.45 21.86 -15.71
N ASP A 41 -2.30 21.21 -15.87
CA ASP A 41 -1.09 21.80 -16.46
C ASP A 41 -0.09 20.70 -16.80
N THR A 42 0.26 20.61 -18.07
CA THR A 42 1.21 19.62 -18.59
C THR A 42 2.63 20.16 -18.73
N THR A 43 2.88 21.44 -18.41
CA THR A 43 4.19 22.09 -18.49
C THR A 43 5.21 21.44 -17.55
N TYR A 44 4.75 21.04 -16.35
CA TYR A 44 5.57 20.30 -15.40
C TYR A 44 5.05 18.86 -15.22
N PRO A 45 5.83 17.82 -15.59
CA PRO A 45 5.39 16.42 -15.53
C PRO A 45 5.50 15.84 -14.11
N TRP A 46 4.78 16.43 -13.16
CA TRP A 46 4.83 15.99 -11.76
C TRP A 46 4.48 14.51 -11.51
N PRO A 47 3.61 13.82 -12.30
CA PRO A 47 3.37 12.39 -12.10
C PRO A 47 4.62 11.52 -12.27
N LEU A 48 5.64 12.02 -12.98
CA LEU A 48 6.90 11.32 -13.22
C LEU A 48 7.65 10.99 -11.93
N TRP A 49 7.47 11.78 -10.87
CA TRP A 49 8.11 11.53 -9.57
C TRP A 49 7.18 10.76 -8.64
N SER A 50 5.88 11.07 -8.66
CA SER A 50 4.88 10.45 -7.79
C SER A 50 4.64 8.97 -8.10
N ILE A 51 4.49 8.61 -9.38
CA ILE A 51 4.17 7.23 -9.80
C ILE A 51 5.32 6.26 -9.45
N PRO A 52 6.61 6.56 -9.74
CA PRO A 52 7.70 5.67 -9.36
C PRO A 52 7.85 5.53 -7.84
N ALA A 53 7.73 6.62 -7.08
CA ALA A 53 7.82 6.56 -5.62
C ALA A 53 6.76 5.62 -5.02
N TRP A 54 5.52 5.66 -5.53
CA TRP A 54 4.47 4.76 -5.09
C TRP A 54 4.65 3.32 -5.59
N THR A 55 5.17 3.15 -6.81
CA THR A 55 5.50 1.83 -7.37
C THR A 55 6.49 1.09 -6.47
N VAL A 56 7.50 1.80 -5.94
CA VAL A 56 8.45 1.25 -4.98
C VAL A 56 7.74 0.75 -3.71
N GLY A 57 6.74 1.48 -3.21
CA GLY A 57 5.92 1.06 -2.08
C GLY A 57 5.15 -0.25 -2.35
N ILE A 58 4.51 -0.37 -3.52
CA ILE A 58 3.85 -1.61 -3.95
C ILE A 58 4.83 -2.76 -4.08
N PHE A 59 6.01 -2.51 -4.65
CA PHE A 59 7.05 -3.52 -4.81
C PHE A 59 7.48 -4.10 -3.46
N PHE A 60 7.80 -3.25 -2.48
CA PHE A 60 8.18 -3.72 -1.15
C PHE A 60 7.01 -4.35 -0.38
N HIS A 61 5.77 -3.89 -0.59
CA HIS A 61 4.59 -4.54 -0.01
C HIS A 61 4.42 -5.96 -0.56
N TYR A 62 4.61 -6.15 -1.88
CA TYR A 62 4.60 -7.47 -2.50
C TYR A 62 5.67 -8.39 -1.88
N LEU A 63 6.92 -7.91 -1.79
CA LEU A 63 8.00 -8.68 -1.16
C LEU A 63 7.68 -9.08 0.28
N GLY A 64 7.15 -8.15 1.07
CA GLY A 64 6.75 -8.39 2.46
C GLY A 64 5.62 -9.40 2.63
N VAL A 65 4.75 -9.57 1.64
CA VAL A 65 3.57 -10.47 1.73
C VAL A 65 3.85 -11.84 1.11
N PHE A 66 4.58 -11.89 -0.01
CA PHE A 66 4.72 -13.10 -0.82
C PHE A 66 6.12 -13.70 -0.82
N VAL A 67 7.17 -12.90 -0.60
CA VAL A 67 8.56 -13.37 -0.69
C VAL A 67 9.15 -13.64 0.67
N PHE A 68 9.00 -12.70 1.62
CA PHE A 68 9.58 -12.85 2.94
C PHE A 68 8.78 -13.83 3.80
N LYS A 69 9.39 -14.99 4.07
CA LYS A 69 8.85 -15.98 5.00
C LYS A 69 9.01 -15.46 6.43
N LYS A 70 7.93 -15.48 7.22
CA LYS A 70 8.03 -15.25 8.66
C LYS A 70 8.76 -16.45 9.30
N ASN A 71 10.04 -16.28 9.58
CA ASN A 71 10.76 -17.20 10.43
C ASN A 71 10.32 -16.91 11.88
N LYS A 72 9.74 -17.90 12.57
CA LYS A 72 9.54 -17.82 14.01
C LYS A 72 10.92 -18.04 14.64
N ILE A 73 11.58 -16.96 15.04
CA ILE A 73 12.72 -17.01 15.96
C ILE A 73 12.14 -17.16 17.37
#